data_AF-A0A3R7LP81-F1
#
_entry.id   AF-A0A3R7LP81-F1
#
_cell.length_a   1.000
_cell.length_b   1.000
_cell.length_c   1.000
_cell.angle_alpha   90.00
_cell.angle_beta   90.00
_cell.angle_gamma   90.00
#
_symmetry.space_group_name_H-M   'P 1'
#
loop_
_entity.id
_entity.type
_entity.pdbx_description
1 polymer ?
#
loop_
_entity_poly.entity_id
_entity_poly.type
_entity_poly.pdbx_seq_one_letter_code
_entity_poly.pdbx_strand_id
1 'polypeptide(L)' 'MSERPISPLPIFHRDIEIRRTDVPWHPYIWSHDESDGHGTAWTVEEARNQIDAHLVRMAEKQS' A
#
# COMPACT_ATOMS: atom_id res chain seq x y z
N MET A 1 -32.07 0.24 10.90
CA MET A 1 -30.81 0.88 11.29
C MET A 1 -29.79 0.51 10.22
N SER A 2 -29.37 1.47 9.40
CA SER A 2 -28.39 1.23 8.34
C SER A 2 -27.00 1.19 8.96
N GLU A 3 -26.49 -0.03 9.18
CA GLU A 3 -25.09 -0.24 9.50
C GLU A 3 -24.28 0.24 8.29
N ARG A 4 -23.62 1.39 8.41
CA ARG A 4 -22.65 1.81 7.39
C ARG A 4 -21.60 0.72 7.31
N PRO A 5 -21.21 0.24 6.11
CA PRO A 5 -20.08 -0.67 6.02
C PRO A 5 -18.89 0.02 6.69
N ILE A 6 -18.31 -0.66 7.68
CA ILE A 6 -17.12 -0.18 8.37
C ILE A 6 -16.02 -0.22 7.32
N SER A 7 -15.76 0.90 6.66
CA SER A 7 -14.62 0.99 5.75
C SER A 7 -13.39 0.57 6.54
N PRO A 8 -12.59 -0.40 6.04
CA PRO A 8 -11.40 -0.82 6.76
C PRO A 8 -10.54 0.43 7.01
N LEU A 9 -10.04 0.57 8.24
CA LEU A 9 -9.13 1.66 8.58
C LEU A 9 -7.95 1.64 7.58
N PRO A 10 -7.52 2.82 7.09
CA PRO A 10 -6.40 2.89 6.16
C PRO A 10 -5.15 2.30 6.81
N ILE A 11 -4.42 1.47 6.07
CA ILE A 11 -3.18 0.85 6.53
C ILE A 11 -2.02 1.68 5.99
N PHE A 12 -1.17 2.18 6.86
CA PHE A 12 0.03 2.93 6.47
C PHE A 12 1.30 2.16 6.75
N HIS A 13 2.30 2.34 5.90
CA HIS A 13 3.67 1.87 6.12
C HIS A 13 4.65 2.89 5.55
N ARG A 14 5.53 3.47 6.40
CA ARG A 14 6.51 4.49 6.00
C ARG A 14 5.86 5.65 5.23
N ASP A 15 4.75 6.17 5.77
CA ASP A 15 3.93 7.24 5.17
C ASP A 15 3.27 6.90 3.81
N ILE A 16 3.40 5.66 3.34
CA ILE A 16 2.73 5.16 2.13
C ILE A 16 1.45 4.42 2.52
N GLU A 17 0.35 4.79 1.87
CA GLU A 17 -0.96 4.16 2.06
C GLU A 17 -1.03 2.82 1.33
N ILE A 18 -1.45 1.77 2.05
CA ILE A 18 -1.83 0.46 1.54
C ILE A 18 -3.35 0.38 1.56
N ARG A 19 -3.94 0.49 0.37
CA ARG A 19 -5.38 0.46 0.14
C ARG A 19 -5.87 -0.97 -0.01
N ARG A 20 -6.95 -1.28 0.68
CA ARG A 20 -7.74 -2.49 0.42
C ARG A 20 -8.90 -2.13 -0.48
N THR A 21 -9.11 -2.91 -1.53
CA THR A 21 -10.30 -2.79 -2.38
C THR A 21 -11.50 -3.43 -1.69
N ASP A 22 -12.70 -2.86 -1.85
CA ASP A 22 -13.95 -3.44 -1.33
C ASP A 22 -14.36 -4.75 -2.03
N VAL A 23 -13.69 -5.08 -3.13
CA VAL A 23 -13.92 -6.33 -3.87
C VAL A 23 -13.25 -7.49 -3.14
N PRO A 24 -13.99 -8.56 -2.77
CA PRO A 24 -13.40 -9.77 -2.22
C PRO A 24 -12.36 -10.35 -3.20
N TRP A 25 -11.29 -10.92 -2.66
CA TRP A 25 -10.22 -11.55 -3.46
C TRP A 25 -9.49 -10.61 -4.42
N HIS A 26 -9.56 -9.29 -4.20
CA HIS A 26 -8.65 -8.36 -4.87
C HIS A 26 -7.41 -8.09 -4.02
N PRO A 27 -6.27 -7.85 -4.68
CA PRO A 27 -5.03 -7.51 -3.98
C PRO A 27 -5.13 -6.14 -3.31
N TYR A 28 -4.31 -5.95 -2.27
CA TYR A 28 -3.97 -4.64 -1.75
C TYR A 28 -3.19 -3.85 -2.78
N ILE A 29 -3.37 -2.53 -2.77
CA ILE A 29 -2.73 -1.60 -3.68
C ILE A 29 -1.96 -0.58 -2.85
N TRP A 30 -0.75 -0.22 -3.26
CA TRP A 30 0.00 0.87 -2.64
C TRP A 30 0.55 1.80 -3.71
N SER A 31 0.71 3.07 -3.36
CA SER A 31 1.25 4.11 -4.24
C SER A 31 2.05 5.13 -3.44
N HIS A 32 3.21 5.50 -3.95
CA HIS A 32 4.12 6.49 -3.40
C HIS A 32 4.21 7.67 -4.38
N ASP A 33 3.45 8.72 -4.07
CA ASP A 33 3.29 9.92 -4.93
C ASP A 33 4.62 10.62 -5.21
N GLU A 34 5.48 10.74 -4.20
CA GLU A 34 6.76 11.45 -4.30
C GLU A 34 7.71 10.87 -5.36
N SER A 35 7.52 9.60 -5.75
CA SER A 35 8.41 8.93 -6.70
C SER A 35 7.69 8.18 -7.82
N ASP A 36 6.39 8.42 -8.01
CA ASP A 36 5.54 7.65 -8.94
C ASP A 36 5.60 6.12 -8.71
N GLY A 37 5.95 5.69 -7.49
CA GLY A 37 6.06 4.28 -7.14
C GLY A 37 4.68 3.66 -6.92
N HIS A 38 4.43 2.46 -7.43
CA HIS A 38 3.15 1.79 -7.20
C HIS A 38 3.31 0.27 -7.25
N GLY A 39 2.37 -0.44 -6.62
CA GLY A 39 2.37 -1.89 -6.62
C GLY A 39 1.08 -2.50 -6.12
N THR A 40 0.96 -3.81 -6.34
CA THR A 40 -0.15 -4.63 -5.87
C THR A 40 0.38 -5.85 -5.13
N ALA A 41 -0.28 -6.24 -4.04
CA ALA A 41 0.13 -7.35 -3.19
C ALA A 41 -1.07 -8.11 -2.64
N TRP A 42 -0.98 -9.43 -2.51
CA TRP A 42 -2.09 -10.25 -1.98
C TRP A 42 -2.25 -10.13 -0.47
N THR A 43 -1.18 -9.75 0.22
CA THR A 43 -1.17 -9.51 1.67
C THR A 43 -0.57 -8.15 2.01
N VAL A 44 -0.90 -7.64 3.20
CA VAL A 44 -0.30 -6.40 3.74
C VAL A 44 1.20 -6.56 3.96
N GLU A 45 1.66 -7.75 4.36
CA GLU A 45 3.09 -8.02 4.56
C GLU A 45 3.87 -7.97 3.24
N GLU A 46 3.34 -8.56 2.17
CA GLU A 46 3.92 -8.43 0.84
C GLU A 46 3.95 -6.96 0.38
N ALA A 47 2.89 -6.19 0.62
CA ALA A 47 2.87 -4.76 0.30
C ALA A 47 3.99 -4.00 1.04
N ARG A 48 4.17 -4.27 2.34
CA ARG A 48 5.25 -3.67 3.14
C ARG A 48 6.63 -4.01 2.59
N ASN A 49 6.88 -5.28 2.26
CA ASN A 49 8.15 -5.71 1.68
C ASN A 49 8.42 -5.04 0.33
N GLN A 50 7.39 -4.89 -0.52
CA GLN A 50 7.51 -4.16 -1.78
C GLN A 50 7.85 -2.68 -1.56
N ILE A 51 7.18 -2.02 -0.59
CA ILE A 51 7.45 -0.63 -0.21
C ILE A 51 8.88 -0.48 0.31
N ASP A 52 9.33 -1.35 1.22
CA ASP A 52 10.69 -1.28 1.76
C ASP A 52 11.75 -1.44 0.66
N ALA A 53 11.58 -2.41 -0.25
CA ALA A 53 12.47 -2.59 -1.40
C ALA A 53 12.45 -1.38 -2.35
N HIS A 54 11.29 -0.76 -2.55
CA HIS A 54 11.16 0.46 -3.34
C HIS A 54 11.92 1.64 -2.71
N LEU A 55 11.76 1.86 -1.40
CA LEU A 55 12.44 2.94 -0.68
C LEU A 55 13.97 2.76 -0.67
N VAL A 56 14.47 1.53 -0.54
CA VAL A 56 15.91 1.23 -0.65
C VAL A 56 16.44 1.65 -2.03
N ARG A 57 15.76 1.25 -3.12
CA ARG A 57 16.14 1.63 -4.49
C ARG A 57 16.09 3.14 -4.71
N MET A 58 15.14 3.83 -4.08
CA MET A 58 15.04 5.29 -4.15
C MET A 58 16.20 5.99 -3.45
N ALA A 59 16.63 5.47 -2.29
CA ALA A 59 17.80 5.99 -1.58
C ALA A 59 19.10 5.81 -2.38
N GLU A 60 19.27 4.65 -3.05
CA GLU A 60 20.43 4.37 -3.91
C GLU A 60 20.50 5.30 -5.13
N LYS A 61 19.35 5.63 -5.75
CA LYS A 61 19.31 6.53 -6.91
C LYS A 61 19.62 7.99 -6.59
N GLN A 62 19.49 8.40 -5.33
CA GLN A 62 19.74 9.77 -4.88
C GLN A 62 21.17 9.96 -4.33
N SER A 63 21.95 8.88 -4.26
CA SER A 63 23.33 8.87 -3.76
C SER A 63 24.38 9.14 -4.85
#